data_AF-A0AAV0JHM7-F1
#
_entry.id   AF-A0AAV0JHM7-F1
#
_cell.length_a   1.000
_cell.length_b   1.000
_cell.length_c   1.000
_cell.angle_alpha   90.00
_cell.angle_beta   90.00
_cell.angle_gamma   90.00
#
_symmetry.space_group_name_H-M   'P 1'
#
loop_
_entity.id
_entity.type
_entity.pdbx_description
1 polymer ?
#
loop_
_entity_poly.entity_id
_entity_poly.type
_entity_poly.pdbx_seq_one_letter_code
_entity_poly.pdbx_strand_id
1 'polypeptide(L)'
;MGSGKMESFVKEKLRGLCCSNNGWSFGLLWRFDHRNSMLLRLEDAFYEEQMKTVVEDLLPQVHMVGEGMVGETAFCGKHKWISWDADDSGWCDSEITRLISSGVKTICMIPLGSQGVIQLGSKHKVCAFHIDAKKKNLIFNFLR
;
A
#
# COMPACT_ATOMS: atom_id res chain seq x y z
N MET A 1 -15.90 -29.71 -8.97
CA MET A 1 -15.74 -29.15 -7.61
C MET A 1 -14.49 -28.28 -7.66
N GLY A 2 -14.65 -26.97 -7.82
CA GLY A 2 -13.52 -26.06 -7.93
C GLY A 2 -12.85 -25.89 -6.58
N SER A 3 -11.53 -26.08 -6.52
CA SER A 3 -10.71 -25.70 -5.37
C SER A 3 -10.73 -24.18 -5.27
N GLY A 4 -11.70 -23.62 -4.55
CA GLY A 4 -11.66 -22.23 -4.14
C GLY A 4 -10.39 -22.05 -3.30
N LYS A 5 -9.39 -21.34 -3.81
CA LYS A 5 -8.27 -20.88 -2.99
C LYS A 5 -8.89 -20.09 -1.84
N MET A 6 -8.74 -20.58 -0.61
CA MET A 6 -9.08 -19.82 0.58
C MET A 6 -8.32 -18.49 0.49
N GLU A 7 -9.04 -17.37 0.49
CA GLU A 7 -8.38 -16.07 0.53
C GLU A 7 -7.63 -15.95 1.86
N SER A 8 -6.45 -15.32 1.84
CA SER A 8 -5.69 -15.15 3.07
C SER A 8 -6.40 -14.14 4.00
N PHE A 9 -6.23 -14.33 5.31
CA PHE A 9 -6.71 -13.37 6.31
C PHE A 9 -6.18 -11.95 6.06
N VAL A 10 -4.94 -11.83 5.58
CA VAL A 10 -4.34 -10.52 5.23
C VAL A 10 -5.10 -9.87 4.08
N LYS A 11 -5.40 -10.64 3.03
CA LYS A 11 -6.15 -10.16 1.87
C LYS A 11 -7.55 -9.70 2.25
N GLU A 12 -8.25 -10.43 3.12
CA GLU A 12 -9.56 -10.03 3.65
C GLU A 12 -9.49 -8.71 4.43
N LYS A 13 -8.44 -8.52 5.24
CA LYS A 13 -8.22 -7.27 5.96
C LYS A 13 -7.96 -6.12 5.00
N LEU A 14 -7.06 -6.29 4.02
CA LEU A 14 -6.80 -5.29 2.96
C LEU A 14 -8.07 -4.94 2.18
N ARG A 15 -8.90 -5.94 1.86
CA ARG A 15 -10.22 -5.74 1.25
C ARG A 15 -11.13 -4.86 2.11
N GLY A 16 -11.20 -5.13 3.41
CA GLY A 16 -11.94 -4.28 4.35
C GLY A 16 -11.47 -2.83 4.33
N LEU A 17 -10.16 -2.59 4.18
CA LEU A 17 -9.63 -1.23 4.10
C LEU A 17 -10.11 -0.49 2.84
N CYS A 18 -10.25 -1.22 1.72
CA CYS A 18 -10.65 -0.66 0.44
C CYS A 18 -12.17 -0.49 0.30
N CYS A 19 -12.95 -1.53 0.63
CA CYS A 19 -14.39 -1.58 0.37
C CYS A 19 -15.25 -0.77 1.36
N SER A 20 -14.75 -0.36 2.53
CA SER A 20 -15.56 0.34 3.55
C SER A 20 -15.83 1.84 3.26
N ASN A 21 -16.17 2.19 2.02
CA ASN A 21 -16.43 3.57 1.59
C ASN A 21 -15.20 4.49 1.76
N ASN A 22 -14.00 3.92 1.68
CA ASN A 22 -12.75 4.63 1.97
C ASN A 22 -12.03 5.14 0.71
N GLY A 23 -12.55 4.83 -0.49
CA GLY A 23 -12.06 5.35 -1.76
C GLY A 23 -10.74 4.75 -2.25
N TRP A 24 -10.23 3.68 -1.64
CA TRP A 24 -9.00 3.02 -2.06
C TRP A 24 -9.27 1.94 -3.12
N SER A 25 -8.51 1.99 -4.22
CA SER A 25 -8.60 1.05 -5.34
C SER A 25 -7.70 -0.17 -5.16
N PHE A 26 -6.67 -0.08 -4.31
CA PHE A 26 -5.84 -1.21 -3.92
C PHE A 26 -5.21 -1.01 -2.53
N GLY A 27 -4.80 -2.13 -1.92
CA GLY A 27 -4.03 -2.19 -0.69
C GLY A 27 -3.00 -3.32 -0.76
N LEU A 28 -1.77 -3.01 -0.38
CA LEU A 28 -0.61 -3.89 -0.40
C LEU A 28 -0.05 -4.02 1.01
N LEU A 29 0.44 -5.20 1.36
CA LEU A 29 1.23 -5.40 2.58
C LEU A 29 2.67 -5.76 2.23
N TRP A 30 3.58 -4.84 2.51
CA TRP A 30 5.02 -5.06 2.43
C TRP A 30 5.53 -5.60 3.76
N ARG A 31 6.08 -6.81 3.76
CA ARG A 31 6.63 -7.46 4.96
C ARG A 31 8.14 -7.50 4.91
N PHE A 32 8.79 -7.38 6.06
CA PHE A 32 10.22 -7.65 6.18
C PHE A 32 10.55 -9.08 5.77
N ASP A 33 11.59 -9.24 4.97
CA ASP A 33 12.09 -10.54 4.56
C ASP A 33 12.70 -11.26 5.77
N HIS A 34 12.28 -12.50 6.00
CA HIS A 34 12.71 -13.32 7.14
C HIS A 34 14.21 -13.67 7.10
N ARG A 35 14.84 -13.64 5.92
CA ARG A 35 16.27 -13.92 5.73
C ARG A 35 17.11 -12.66 5.78
N ASN A 36 16.53 -11.52 5.40
CA ASN A 36 17.20 -10.23 5.43
C ASN A 36 16.23 -9.14 5.90
N SER A 37 16.30 -8.80 7.19
CA SER A 37 15.44 -7.78 7.80
C SER A 37 15.65 -6.37 7.27
N MET A 38 16.65 -6.14 6.40
CA MET A 38 16.85 -4.87 5.70
C MET A 38 15.99 -4.76 4.42
N LEU A 39 15.27 -5.80 4.03
CA LEU A 39 14.46 -5.83 2.81
C LEU A 39 12.98 -6.00 3.15
N LEU A 40 12.10 -5.34 2.39
CA LEU A 40 10.66 -5.56 2.37
C LEU A 40 10.21 -6.15 1.03
N ARG A 41 9.28 -7.11 1.08
CA ARG A 41 8.66 -7.77 -0.08
C ARG A 41 7.15 -7.78 0.05
N LEU A 42 6.45 -7.84 -1.07
CA LEU A 42 4.99 -7.92 -1.07
C LEU A 42 4.56 -9.30 -0.52
N GLU A 43 3.82 -9.29 0.59
CA GLU A 43 3.23 -10.49 1.18
C GLU A 43 1.86 -10.79 0.59
N ASP A 44 0.99 -9.77 0.53
CA ASP A 44 -0.35 -9.92 -0.04
C ASP A 44 -0.88 -8.59 -0.57
N ALA A 45 -1.90 -8.69 -1.41
CA ALA A 45 -2.53 -7.57 -2.09
C ALA A 45 -4.04 -7.79 -2.26
N PHE A 46 -4.80 -6.73 -2.03
CA PHE A 46 -6.16 -6.58 -2.53
C PHE A 46 -6.20 -5.45 -3.54
N TYR A 47 -6.90 -5.63 -4.65
CA TYR A 47 -7.03 -4.60 -5.68
C TYR A 47 -8.29 -4.78 -6.51
N GLU A 48 -8.84 -3.67 -6.98
CA GLU A 48 -9.87 -3.65 -8.01
C GLU A 48 -9.29 -4.13 -9.35
N GLU A 49 -10.10 -4.73 -10.21
CA GLU A 49 -9.66 -5.30 -11.49
C GLU A 49 -8.85 -4.32 -12.34
N GLN A 50 -9.26 -3.05 -12.35
CA GLN A 50 -8.60 -1.97 -13.06
C GLN A 50 -7.20 -1.57 -12.54
N MET A 51 -6.78 -2.13 -11.40
CA MET A 51 -5.46 -1.95 -10.79
C MET A 51 -4.55 -3.17 -10.98
N LYS A 52 -5.05 -4.24 -11.60
CA LYS A 52 -4.32 -5.51 -11.74
C LYS A 52 -2.91 -5.33 -12.31
N THR A 53 -2.77 -4.66 -13.45
CA THR A 53 -1.48 -4.42 -14.10
C THR A 53 -0.52 -3.67 -13.18
N VAL A 54 -1.01 -2.67 -12.45
CA VAL A 54 -0.20 -1.89 -11.51
C VAL A 54 0.32 -2.76 -10.38
N VAL A 55 -0.54 -3.60 -9.80
CA VAL A 55 -0.13 -4.47 -8.70
C VAL A 55 0.80 -5.58 -9.19
N GLU A 56 0.55 -6.16 -10.37
CA GLU A 56 1.45 -7.14 -10.99
C GLU A 56 2.85 -6.58 -11.23
N ASP A 57 2.92 -5.30 -11.58
CA ASP A 57 4.14 -4.53 -11.76
C ASP A 57 4.89 -4.20 -10.47
N LEU A 58 4.20 -4.24 -9.31
CA LEU A 58 4.76 -4.02 -7.99
C LEU A 58 5.17 -5.34 -7.30
N LEU A 59 4.53 -6.48 -7.64
CA LEU A 59 4.84 -7.80 -7.09
C LEU A 59 6.33 -8.17 -7.03
N PRO A 60 7.15 -7.95 -8.09
CA PRO A 60 8.55 -8.35 -8.07
C PRO A 60 9.45 -7.38 -7.28
N GLN A 61 8.93 -6.23 -6.83
CA GLN A 61 9.75 -5.21 -6.18
C GLN A 61 10.22 -5.64 -4.80
N VAL A 62 11.41 -5.15 -4.46
CA VAL A 62 12.04 -5.33 -3.15
C VAL A 62 12.52 -3.97 -2.70
N HIS A 63 12.11 -3.55 -1.51
CA HIS A 63 12.48 -2.24 -0.97
C HIS A 63 13.49 -2.42 0.16
N MET A 64 14.57 -1.64 0.14
CA MET A 64 15.51 -1.60 1.25
C MET A 64 15.00 -0.65 2.34
N VAL A 65 15.16 -1.00 3.60
CA VAL A 65 14.82 -0.12 4.72
C VAL A 65 15.58 1.19 4.61
N GLY A 66 14.86 2.31 4.75
CA GLY A 66 15.40 3.67 4.58
C GLY A 66 15.36 4.21 3.15
N GLU A 67 15.15 3.35 2.15
CA GLU A 67 15.19 3.72 0.73
C GLU A 67 13.80 3.73 0.08
N GLY A 68 13.57 4.69 -0.81
CA GLY A 68 12.28 4.85 -1.50
C GLY A 68 11.12 5.09 -0.55
N MET A 69 9.89 5.15 -1.09
CA MET A 69 8.72 5.50 -0.28
C MET A 69 8.40 4.45 0.81
N VAL A 70 8.41 3.17 0.43
CA VAL A 70 8.10 2.04 1.33
C VAL A 70 9.18 1.88 2.40
N GLY A 71 10.45 1.86 2.00
CA GLY A 71 11.57 1.65 2.92
C GLY A 71 11.76 2.81 3.90
N GLU A 72 11.61 4.05 3.45
CA GLU A 72 11.67 5.22 4.33
C GLU A 72 10.48 5.25 5.32
N THR A 73 9.28 4.82 4.88
CA THR A 73 8.13 4.68 5.79
C THR A 73 8.37 3.63 6.87
N ALA A 74 8.93 2.48 6.49
CA ALA A 74 9.30 1.42 7.42
C ALA A 74 10.34 1.91 8.45
N PHE A 75 11.32 2.70 8.01
CA PHE A 75 12.38 3.24 8.85
C PHE A 75 11.90 4.34 9.80
N CYS A 76 11.18 5.33 9.27
CA CYS A 76 10.75 6.50 10.05
C CYS A 76 9.60 6.19 11.01
N GLY A 77 8.83 5.13 10.75
CA GLY A 77 7.63 4.81 11.53
C GLY A 77 6.53 5.87 11.44
N LYS A 78 6.61 6.77 10.44
CA LYS A 78 5.65 7.85 10.22
C LYS A 78 4.75 7.53 9.04
N HIS A 79 3.46 7.80 9.21
CA HIS A 79 2.51 7.69 8.11
C HIS A 79 2.84 8.70 7.01
N LYS A 80 2.74 8.26 5.75
CA LYS A 80 2.86 9.15 4.58
C LYS A 80 1.53 9.24 3.85
N TRP A 81 1.24 10.44 3.39
CA TRP A 81 0.11 10.72 2.51
C TRP A 81 0.63 11.50 1.32
N ILE A 82 0.45 10.95 0.13
CA ILE A 82 0.93 11.55 -1.11
C ILE A 82 -0.27 11.66 -2.03
N SER A 83 -0.50 12.85 -2.57
CA SER A 83 -1.48 13.07 -3.62
C SER A 83 -0.82 13.89 -4.71
N TRP A 84 -1.08 13.52 -5.95
CA TRP A 84 -0.54 14.22 -7.12
C TRP A 84 -1.59 15.12 -7.73
N ASP A 85 -1.12 16.26 -8.22
CA ASP A 85 -1.83 17.11 -9.14
C ASP A 85 -1.31 16.89 -10.56
N ALA A 86 -2.14 17.20 -11.57
CA ALA A 86 -1.81 16.95 -12.97
C ALA A 86 -0.52 17.66 -13.45
N ASP A 87 -0.10 18.70 -12.74
CA ASP A 87 1.04 19.55 -13.07
C ASP A 87 2.34 19.17 -12.34
N ASP A 88 2.27 18.17 -11.44
CA ASP A 88 3.38 17.82 -10.54
C ASP A 88 4.35 16.85 -11.22
N SER A 89 5.02 17.31 -12.27
CA SER A 89 5.88 16.53 -13.17
C SER A 89 7.35 16.41 -12.73
N GLY A 90 7.69 16.83 -11.51
CA GLY A 90 9.08 16.94 -11.02
C GLY A 90 9.67 15.69 -10.36
N TRP A 91 9.02 14.53 -10.40
CA TRP A 91 9.42 13.36 -9.59
C TRP A 91 10.41 12.47 -10.34
N CYS A 92 11.60 12.27 -9.75
CA CYS A 92 12.66 11.40 -10.29
C CYS A 92 12.54 9.93 -9.83
N ASP A 93 11.40 9.54 -9.27
CA ASP A 93 11.17 8.18 -8.81
C ASP A 93 10.34 7.39 -9.84
N SER A 94 10.92 6.31 -10.33
CA SER A 94 10.28 5.41 -11.31
C SER A 94 9.04 4.72 -10.76
N GLU A 95 8.98 4.43 -9.44
CA GLU A 95 7.81 3.86 -8.79
C GLU A 95 6.65 4.87 -8.82
N ILE A 96 6.93 6.11 -8.45
CA ILE A 96 5.96 7.21 -8.48
C ILE A 96 5.46 7.47 -9.89
N THR A 97 6.38 7.56 -10.86
CA THR A 97 6.03 7.78 -12.28
C THR A 97 5.11 6.68 -12.79
N ARG A 98 5.35 5.40 -12.44
CA ARG A 98 4.48 4.28 -12.85
C ARG A 98 3.10 4.35 -12.20
N LEU A 99 3.02 4.69 -10.92
CA LEU A 99 1.75 4.84 -10.21
C LEU A 99 0.91 5.95 -10.85
N ILE A 100 1.51 7.13 -11.11
CA ILE A 100 0.86 8.26 -11.78
C ILE A 100 0.39 7.85 -13.19
N SER A 101 1.28 7.22 -13.97
CA SER A 101 0.98 6.77 -15.34
C SER A 101 -0.18 5.78 -15.40
N SER A 102 -0.39 5.03 -14.31
CA SER A 102 -1.50 4.10 -14.15
C SER A 102 -2.80 4.74 -13.65
N GLY A 103 -2.80 6.07 -13.51
CA GLY A 103 -3.93 6.87 -13.06
C GLY A 103 -4.10 6.93 -11.54
N VAL A 104 -3.11 6.48 -10.76
CA VAL A 104 -3.15 6.62 -9.28
C VAL A 104 -2.94 8.10 -8.93
N LYS A 105 -3.85 8.63 -8.11
CA LYS A 105 -3.88 10.04 -7.69
C LYS A 105 -3.62 10.24 -6.20
N THR A 106 -3.70 9.17 -5.42
CA THR A 106 -3.41 9.19 -3.98
C THR A 106 -2.71 7.90 -3.57
N ILE A 107 -1.66 8.01 -2.76
CA ILE A 107 -1.08 6.91 -1.98
C ILE A 107 -1.09 7.27 -0.49
N CYS A 108 -1.39 6.28 0.34
CA CYS A 108 -1.15 6.35 1.77
C CYS A 108 -0.27 5.19 2.21
N MET A 109 0.73 5.47 3.05
CA MET A 109 1.58 4.46 3.66
C MET A 109 1.43 4.46 5.17
N ILE A 110 1.23 3.27 5.73
CA ILE A 110 0.93 3.04 7.14
C ILE A 110 1.96 2.04 7.68
N PRO A 111 2.94 2.49 8.48
CA PRO A 111 3.88 1.59 9.11
C PRO A 111 3.18 0.75 10.19
N LEU A 112 3.59 -0.51 10.32
CA LEU A 112 3.09 -1.49 11.29
C LEU A 112 4.19 -1.94 12.27
N GLY A 113 5.26 -1.16 12.44
CA GLY A 113 6.43 -1.56 13.23
C GLY A 113 7.16 -2.73 12.56
N SER A 114 7.49 -3.78 13.32
CA SER A 114 8.18 -4.99 12.81
C SER A 114 7.34 -5.82 11.83
N GLN A 115 6.06 -5.49 11.68
CA GLN A 115 5.17 -6.11 10.72
C GLN A 115 5.25 -5.48 9.31
N GLY A 116 6.04 -4.43 9.09
CA GLY A 116 6.24 -3.85 7.77
C GLY A 116 5.33 -2.65 7.48
N VAL A 117 4.84 -2.52 6.26
CA VAL A 117 4.13 -1.31 5.78
C VAL A 117 2.91 -1.70 4.95
N ILE A 118 1.76 -1.09 5.26
CA ILE A 118 0.60 -1.10 4.35
C ILE A 118 0.72 0.08 3.39
N GLN A 119 0.58 -0.18 2.09
CA GLN A 119 0.46 0.83 1.06
C GLN A 119 -0.94 0.77 0.45
N LEU A 120 -1.69 1.85 0.54
CA LEU A 120 -3.00 2.02 -0.08
C LEU A 120 -2.88 2.96 -1.26
N GLY A 121 -3.60 2.70 -2.35
CA GLY A 121 -3.66 3.61 -3.48
C GLY A 121 -5.04 3.77 -4.09
N SER A 122 -5.28 4.92 -4.69
CA SER A 122 -6.58 5.29 -5.27
C SER A 122 -6.41 6.01 -6.60
N LYS A 123 -7.32 5.74 -7.55
CA LYS A 123 -7.48 6.54 -8.77
C LYS A 123 -8.16 7.90 -8.53
N HIS A 124 -8.69 8.12 -7.34
CA HIS A 124 -9.33 9.35 -6.93
C HIS A 124 -8.45 10.11 -5.93
N LYS A 125 -8.67 11.42 -5.82
CA LYS A 125 -8.13 12.18 -4.70
C LYS A 125 -8.90 11.80 -3.44
N VAL A 126 -8.22 11.23 -2.46
CA VAL A 126 -8.80 10.97 -1.13
C VAL A 126 -8.36 12.11 -0.21
N CYS A 127 -9.19 12.52 0.76
CA CYS A 127 -8.81 13.56 1.72
C CYS A 127 -8.12 12.94 2.94
N ALA A 128 -6.96 13.47 3.34
CA ALA A 128 -6.16 12.96 4.47
C ALA A 128 -6.93 12.95 5.81
N PHE A 129 -7.86 13.89 6.02
CA PHE A 129 -8.70 13.97 7.23
C PHE A 129 -9.58 12.73 7.47
N HIS A 130 -9.90 11.95 6.44
CA HIS A 130 -10.67 10.71 6.59
C HIS A 130 -9.85 9.54 7.17
N ILE A 131 -8.51 9.63 7.19
CA ILE A 131 -7.69 8.58 7.75
C ILE A 131 -7.57 8.69 9.27
N ASP A 132 -7.29 9.84 9.87
CA ASP A 132 -6.90 9.89 11.29
C ASP A 132 -7.98 9.37 12.27
N ALA A 133 -9.27 9.54 11.97
CA ALA A 133 -10.36 8.98 12.79
C ALA A 133 -10.53 7.45 12.61
N LYS A 134 -10.16 6.90 11.44
CA LYS A 134 -10.30 5.47 11.10
C LYS A 134 -8.99 4.68 11.24
N LYS A 135 -7.85 5.38 11.32
CA LYS A 135 -6.47 4.86 11.43
C LYS A 135 -6.27 3.97 12.66
N LYS A 136 -6.85 4.40 13.79
CA LYS A 136 -6.78 3.64 15.06
C LYS A 136 -7.40 2.25 14.88
N ASN A 137 -8.57 2.15 14.26
CA ASN A 137 -9.21 0.84 13.98
C ASN A 137 -8.48 0.04 12.90
N LEU A 138 -7.88 0.68 11.90
CA LEU A 138 -7.09 0.03 10.85
C LEU A 138 -5.86 -0.71 11.43
N ILE A 139 -5.08 0.00 12.24
CA ILE A 139 -3.88 -0.52 12.89
C ILE A 139 -4.27 -1.60 13.93
N PHE A 140 -5.33 -1.35 14.71
CA PHE A 140 -5.87 -2.34 15.65
C PHE A 140 -6.30 -3.66 14.97
N ASN A 141 -6.77 -3.60 13.71
CA ASN A 141 -7.24 -4.78 12.99
C ASN A 141 -6.13 -5.64 12.40
N PHE A 142 -4.92 -5.11 12.23
CA PHE A 142 -3.76 -5.82 11.65
C PHE A 142 -2.75 -6.29 12.70
N LEU A 143 -2.71 -5.65 13.88
CA LEU A 143 -1.77 -5.98 14.96
C LEU A 143 -2.28 -7.08 15.92
N ARG A 144 -3.34 -7.82 15.57
CA ARG A 144 -3.90 -8.87 16.43
C ARG A 144 -4.23 -10.14 15.67
#